data_AF-A0A2G2QFS9-F1
#
_entry.id   AF-A0A2G2QFS9-F1
#
_cell.length_a   1.000
_cell.length_b   1.000
_cell.length_c   1.000
_cell.angle_alpha   90.00
_cell.angle_beta   90.00
_cell.angle_gamma   90.00
#
_symmetry.space_group_name_H-M   'P 1'
#
loop_
_entity.id
_entity.type
_entity.pdbx_description
1 polymer ?
#
loop_
_entity_poly.entity_id
_entity_poly.type
_entity_poly.pdbx_seq_one_letter_code
_entity_poly.pdbx_strand_id
1 'polypeptide(L)'
;MRQATQEDFTIPEFRGKSLDDYEVREDGKCVRKDRWETAIHAIRDRIGMGSNREFEIDDIVAGVENIMTTFPNYEYNDEKDKL
;
A
#
# COMPACT_ATOMS: atom_id res chain seq x y z
N MET A 1 10.51 39.75 -3.28
CA MET A 1 9.22 39.12 -2.92
C MET A 1 8.64 38.49 -4.18
N ARG A 2 8.04 37.30 -4.11
CA ARG A 2 7.37 36.66 -5.25
C ARG A 2 5.86 36.62 -5.02
N GLN A 3 5.10 36.51 -6.11
CA GLN A 3 3.66 36.29 -6.06
C GLN A 3 3.35 34.92 -5.43
N ALA A 4 2.28 34.87 -4.63
CA ALA A 4 1.78 33.62 -4.06
C ALA A 4 1.14 32.75 -5.16
N THR A 5 1.29 31.44 -5.04
CA THR A 5 0.69 30.45 -5.93
C THR A 5 -0.19 29.50 -5.12
N GLN A 6 -1.01 28.67 -5.79
CA GLN A 6 -1.83 27.67 -5.11
C GLN A 6 -0.99 26.70 -4.27
N GLU A 7 0.21 26.37 -4.73
CA GLU A 7 1.17 25.49 -4.04
C GLU A 7 1.60 26.01 -2.65
N ASP A 8 1.56 27.33 -2.44
CA ASP A 8 1.88 27.92 -1.13
C ASP A 8 0.83 27.59 -0.07
N PHE A 9 -0.41 27.34 -0.50
CA PHE A 9 -1.52 26.94 0.36
C PHE A 9 -1.70 25.42 0.42
N THR A 10 -1.19 24.69 -0.57
CA THR A 10 -1.20 23.22 -0.55
C THR A 10 -0.23 22.70 0.52
N ILE A 11 -0.70 21.76 1.33
CA ILE A 11 0.16 21.10 2.32
C ILE A 11 1.32 20.38 1.61
N PRO A 12 2.53 20.36 2.20
CA PRO A 12 3.74 19.89 1.51
C PRO A 12 3.60 18.52 0.84
N GLU A 13 2.87 17.60 1.47
CA GLU A 13 2.66 16.24 0.97
C GLU A 13 1.90 16.19 -0.37
N PHE A 14 1.03 17.14 -0.67
CA PHE A 14 0.17 17.12 -1.87
C PHE A 14 0.62 18.07 -2.98
N ARG A 15 1.75 18.76 -2.80
CA ARG A 15 2.26 19.72 -3.78
C ARG A 15 2.63 19.06 -5.10
N GLY A 16 2.19 19.66 -6.21
CA GLY A 16 2.46 19.18 -7.56
C GLY A 16 1.90 17.80 -7.91
N LYS A 17 0.98 17.26 -7.10
CA LYS A 17 0.31 15.96 -7.35
C LYS A 17 -1.01 16.17 -8.10
N SER A 18 -1.37 15.23 -8.97
CA SER A 18 -2.65 15.26 -9.69
C SER A 18 -3.78 14.78 -8.79
N LEU A 19 -4.93 15.45 -8.82
CA LEU A 19 -6.14 15.00 -8.14
C LEU A 19 -6.63 13.65 -8.69
N ASP A 20 -6.38 13.38 -9.97
CA ASP A 20 -6.84 12.15 -10.63
C ASP A 20 -6.16 10.88 -10.08
N ASP A 21 -5.00 11.02 -9.42
CA ASP A 21 -4.27 9.91 -8.82
C ASP A 21 -4.80 9.54 -7.42
N TYR A 22 -5.70 10.34 -6.85
CA TYR A 22 -6.13 10.22 -5.45
C TYR A 22 -7.65 10.06 -5.31
N GLU A 23 -8.05 9.45 -4.22
CA GLU A 23 -9.44 9.33 -3.79
C GLU A 23 -9.57 9.61 -2.29
N VAL A 24 -10.75 10.09 -1.89
CA VAL A 24 -11.12 10.26 -0.48
C VAL A 24 -11.92 9.04 -0.05
N ARG A 25 -11.42 8.34 0.97
CA ARG A 25 -12.07 7.16 1.56
C ARG A 25 -13.22 7.54 2.47
N GLU A 26 -14.00 6.54 2.89
CA GLU A 26 -15.08 6.71 3.88
C GLU A 26 -14.58 7.26 5.23
N ASP A 27 -13.32 7.00 5.59
CA ASP A 27 -12.67 7.55 6.79
C ASP A 27 -12.15 9.00 6.60
N GLY A 28 -12.42 9.62 5.44
CA GLY A 28 -12.02 10.99 5.10
C GLY A 28 -10.56 11.13 4.68
N LYS A 29 -9.77 10.04 4.62
CA LYS A 29 -8.36 10.12 4.21
C LYS A 29 -8.22 10.21 2.70
N CYS A 30 -7.43 11.18 2.25
CA CYS A 30 -6.99 11.28 0.86
C CYS A 30 -5.83 10.30 0.63
N VAL A 31 -6.01 9.34 -0.27
CA VAL A 31 -5.04 8.27 -0.54
C VAL A 31 -4.89 8.08 -2.05
N ARG A 32 -3.75 7.53 -2.49
CA ARG A 32 -3.58 7.17 -3.90
C ARG A 32 -4.51 6.03 -4.31
N LYS A 33 -5.00 6.07 -5.55
CA LYS A 33 -5.89 5.05 -6.13
C LYS A 33 -5.17 3.71 -6.34
N ASP A 34 -3.89 3.73 -6.70
CA ASP A 34 -3.05 2.54 -6.96
C ASP A 34 -2.38 1.97 -5.70
N ARG A 35 -2.79 2.40 -4.49
CA ARG A 35 -2.19 1.94 -3.22
C ARG A 35 -2.24 0.42 -3.05
N TRP A 36 -3.31 -0.21 -3.53
CA TRP A 36 -3.49 -1.66 -3.41
C TRP A 36 -2.53 -2.41 -4.33
N GLU A 37 -2.41 -1.99 -5.58
CA GLU A 37 -1.44 -2.54 -6.53
C GLU A 37 -0.01 -2.41 -5.99
N THR A 38 0.35 -1.21 -5.53
CA THR A 38 1.66 -0.95 -4.89
C THR A 38 1.91 -1.87 -3.69
N ALA A 39 0.89 -2.10 -2.86
CA ALA A 39 1.00 -2.98 -1.70
C ALA A 39 1.25 -4.44 -2.12
N ILE A 40 0.55 -4.94 -3.13
CA ILE A 40 0.74 -6.31 -3.63
C ILE A 40 2.15 -6.49 -4.22
N HIS A 41 2.64 -5.53 -5.01
CA HIS A 41 4.04 -5.56 -5.47
C HIS A 41 5.04 -5.61 -4.31
N ALA A 42 4.79 -4.82 -3.27
CA ALA A 42 5.66 -4.79 -2.08
C ALA A 42 5.63 -6.09 -1.28
N ILE A 43 4.49 -6.80 -1.25
CA ILE A 43 4.37 -8.13 -0.63
C ILE A 43 5.11 -9.16 -1.48
N ARG A 44 4.87 -9.19 -2.80
CA ARG A 44 5.56 -10.07 -3.77
C ARG A 44 7.07 -10.04 -3.59
N ASP A 45 7.63 -8.83 -3.52
CA ASP A 45 9.07 -8.65 -3.40
C ASP A 45 9.59 -9.18 -2.05
N ARG A 46 8.80 -9.05 -0.97
CA ARG A 46 9.15 -9.57 0.38
C ARG A 46 9.05 -11.08 0.50
N ILE A 47 8.11 -11.72 -0.18
CA ILE A 47 7.98 -13.18 -0.20
C ILE A 47 8.97 -13.84 -1.18
N GLY A 48 9.84 -13.05 -1.83
CA GLY A 48 10.96 -13.55 -2.62
C GLY A 48 10.58 -14.04 -4.02
N MET A 49 9.42 -13.63 -4.55
CA MET A 49 8.92 -14.10 -5.85
C MET A 49 9.62 -13.47 -7.08
N GLY A 50 10.57 -12.56 -6.86
CA GLY A 50 11.36 -11.92 -7.90
C GLY A 50 10.58 -10.87 -8.70
N SER A 51 11.20 -9.72 -8.96
CA SER A 51 10.55 -8.58 -9.62
C SER A 51 10.29 -8.78 -11.12
N ASN A 52 10.91 -9.79 -11.73
CA ASN A 52 10.93 -10.02 -13.19
C ASN A 52 9.89 -11.03 -13.67
N ARG A 53 8.98 -11.47 -12.79
CA ARG A 53 7.90 -12.38 -13.13
C ARG A 53 6.56 -11.64 -13.02
N GLU A 54 5.74 -11.75 -14.05
CA GLU A 54 4.31 -11.49 -13.92
C GLU A 54 3.73 -12.43 -12.86
N PHE A 55 2.78 -11.95 -12.07
CA PHE A 55 2.21 -12.72 -10.97
C PHE A 55 0.70 -12.50 -10.93
N GLU A 56 0.00 -13.54 -10.50
CA GLU A 56 -1.41 -13.46 -10.15
C GLU A 56 -1.55 -13.29 -8.64
N ILE A 57 -2.70 -12.76 -8.19
CA ILE A 57 -2.98 -12.61 -6.75
C ILE A 57 -2.88 -13.97 -6.02
N ASP A 58 -3.32 -15.04 -6.67
CA ASP A 58 -3.28 -16.39 -6.12
C ASP A 58 -1.83 -16.87 -5.85
N ASP A 59 -0.87 -16.46 -6.69
CA ASP A 59 0.54 -16.79 -6.46
C ASP A 59 1.06 -16.12 -5.18
N ILE A 60 0.60 -14.89 -4.90
CA ILE A 60 0.95 -14.15 -3.69
C ILE A 60 0.36 -14.83 -2.46
N VAL A 61 -0.93 -15.21 -2.52
CA VAL A 61 -1.62 -15.90 -1.42
C VAL A 61 -0.90 -17.22 -1.10
N ALA A 62 -0.61 -18.03 -2.10
CA ALA A 62 0.12 -19.29 -1.91
C ALA A 62 1.52 -19.07 -1.34
N GLY A 63 2.24 -18.02 -1.79
CA GLY A 63 3.54 -17.66 -1.24
C GLY A 63 3.47 -17.31 0.26
N VAL A 64 2.45 -16.54 0.67
CA VAL A 64 2.21 -16.22 2.08
C VAL A 64 1.88 -17.48 2.89
N GLU A 65 0.99 -18.33 2.40
CA GLU A 65 0.63 -19.60 3.07
C GLU A 65 1.85 -20.49 3.29
N ASN A 66 2.73 -20.62 2.29
CA ASN A 66 3.97 -21.38 2.42
C ASN A 66 4.88 -20.83 3.52
N ILE A 67 5.01 -19.50 3.64
CA ILE A 67 5.77 -18.89 4.74
C ILE A 67 5.13 -19.26 6.08
N MET A 68 3.80 -19.18 6.19
CA MET A 68 3.07 -19.49 7.41
C MET A 68 3.24 -20.95 7.85
N THR A 69 3.33 -21.91 6.92
CA THR A 69 3.61 -23.32 7.26
C THR A 69 4.98 -23.52 7.94
N THR A 70 5.93 -22.61 7.71
CA THR A 70 7.24 -22.63 8.37
C THR A 70 7.16 -22.12 9.82
N PHE A 71 6.08 -21.45 10.21
CA PHE A 71 5.84 -20.90 11.55
C PHE A 71 4.60 -21.54 12.20
N PRO A 72 4.70 -22.80 12.68
CA PRO A 72 3.53 -23.59 13.11
C PRO A 72 2.76 -23.04 14.32
N ASN A 73 3.29 -22.03 15.02
CA ASN A 73 2.66 -21.43 16.21
C ASN A 73 2.25 -19.96 16.02
N TYR A 74 2.04 -19.49 14.77
CA TYR A 74 1.48 -18.15 14.56
C TYR A 74 -0.02 -18.16 14.89
N GLU A 75 -0.36 -17.85 16.14
CA GLU A 75 -1.74 -17.54 16.50
C GLU A 75 -2.08 -16.13 16.02
N TYR A 76 -2.96 -16.04 15.02
CA TYR A 76 -3.57 -14.77 14.64
C TYR A 76 -4.40 -14.25 15.81
N ASN A 77 -3.92 -13.19 16.46
CA ASN A 77 -4.57 -12.59 17.61
C ASN A 77 -5.25 -11.28 17.19
N ASP A 78 -6.54 -11.40 16.87
CA ASP A 78 -7.45 -10.35 16.38
C ASP A 78 -7.61 -9.16 17.37
N GLU A 79 -7.12 -9.29 18.61
CA GLU A 79 -7.22 -8.26 19.65
C GLU A 79 -6.11 -7.20 19.59
N LYS A 80 -4.99 -7.46 18.90
CA LYS A 80 -3.83 -6.55 18.89
C LYS A 80 -3.92 -5.40 17.89
N ASP A 81 -4.83 -5.47 16.92
CA ASP A 81 -4.96 -4.48 15.82
C ASP A 81 -6.15 -3.51 16.00
N LYS A 82 -6.75 -3.46 17.19
CA LYS A 82 -7.85 -2.52 17.53
C LYS A 82 -7.40 -1.17 18.11
N LEU A 83 -6.17 -0.72 17.81
CA LEU A 83 -5.60 0.55 18.29
C LEU A 83 -5.71 1.67 17.25
#